data_AF-A0A7C8YJP8-F1
#
_entry.id   AF-A0A7C8YJP8-F1
#
_cell.length_a   1.000
_cell.length_b   1.000
_cell.length_c   1.000
_cell.angle_alpha   90.00
_cell.angle_beta   90.00
_cell.angle_gamma   90.00
#
_symmetry.space_group_name_H-M   'P 1'
#
loop_
_entity.id
_entity.type
_entity.pdbx_description
1 polymer ?
#
loop_
_entity_poly.entity_id
_entity_poly.type
_entity_poly.pdbx_seq_one_letter_code
_entity_poly.pdbx_strand_id
1 'polypeptide(L)'
;AYITAIVNWKTSSRNPKMETQNQSNLHPLQILFLPFPTPGHMIPMVDLAKIFATFNGVNSTIITTPANAAVIRDTVEAAGESVAIRVLDFPAGAAGLPAGVSNSA
;
A
#
# COMPACT_ATOMS: atom_id res chain seq x y z
N ALA A 1 12.38 10.07 8.91
CA ALA A 1 11.42 9.57 7.92
C ALA A 1 10.06 9.44 8.59
N TYR A 2 9.09 10.27 8.20
CA TYR A 2 7.75 10.26 8.80
C TYR A 2 6.92 9.15 8.13
N ILE A 3 6.54 8.11 8.88
CA ILE A 3 5.56 7.12 8.43
C ILE A 3 4.18 7.68 8.73
N THR A 4 3.42 8.06 7.71
CA THR A 4 2.02 8.44 7.86
C THR A 4 1.17 7.25 7.44
N ALA A 5 0.60 6.54 8.41
CA ALA A 5 -0.44 5.54 8.15
C ALA A 5 -1.80 6.24 8.25
N ILE A 6 -2.52 6.35 7.13
CA ILE A 6 -3.91 6.84 7.15
C ILE A 6 -4.82 5.65 7.42
N VAL A 7 -5.19 5.47 8.69
CA VAL A 7 -6.22 4.51 9.11
C VAL A 7 -7.57 5.23 9.10
N ASN A 8 -8.50 4.77 8.26
CA ASN A 8 -9.83 5.37 8.15
C ASN A 8 -10.73 4.84 9.29
N TRP A 9 -10.71 5.50 10.44
CA TRP A 9 -11.47 5.14 11.64
C TRP A 9 -12.82 5.88 11.65
N LYS A 10 -13.85 5.30 11.03
CA LYS A 10 -15.24 5.74 11.24
C LYS A 10 -15.86 4.88 12.33
N THR A 11 -15.98 5.44 13.52
CA THR A 11 -16.65 4.83 14.68
C THR A 11 -18.11 4.53 14.36
N SER A 12 -18.42 3.26 14.11
CA SER A 12 -19.79 2.76 14.15
C SER A 12 -20.24 2.71 15.60
N SER A 13 -20.86 3.80 16.07
CA SER A 13 -21.53 3.88 17.36
C SER A 13 -22.74 2.92 17.34
N ARG A 14 -22.60 1.74 17.95
CA ARG A 14 -23.70 0.76 18.04
C ARG A 14 -24.64 1.14 19.19
N ASN A 15 -25.88 1.45 18.85
CA ASN A 15 -27.02 1.33 19.78
C ASN A 15 -27.42 -0.16 19.90
N PRO A 16 -27.71 -0.69 21.10
CA PRO A 16 -28.11 -2.09 21.26
C PRO A 16 -29.63 -2.19 21.16
N LYS A 17 -30.16 -2.44 19.96
CA LYS A 17 -31.49 -3.05 19.83
C LYS A 17 -31.46 -4.13 18.76
N MET A 18 -32.05 -5.26 19.16
CA MET A 18 -31.98 -6.58 18.56
C MET A 18 -32.34 -6.59 17.07
N GLU A 19 -31.41 -7.05 16.24
CA GLU A 19 -31.71 -7.68 14.96
C GLU A 19 -30.88 -8.96 14.83
N THR A 20 -31.58 -10.09 14.82
CA THR A 20 -31.05 -11.39 14.40
C THR A 20 -31.11 -11.43 12.88
N GLN A 21 -30.06 -10.93 12.23
CA GLN A 21 -29.47 -11.24 10.90
C GLN A 21 -28.17 -10.43 10.89
N ASN A 22 -27.01 -10.93 10.50
CA ASN A 22 -26.62 -11.08 9.10
C ASN A 22 -25.16 -11.56 9.13
N GLN A 23 -24.73 -12.33 8.13
CA GLN A 23 -23.31 -12.64 7.94
C GLN A 23 -22.50 -11.35 8.10
N SER A 24 -21.53 -11.34 9.00
CA SER A 24 -20.63 -10.20 9.14
C SER A 24 -19.89 -10.03 7.82
N ASN A 25 -20.39 -9.13 6.97
CA ASN A 25 -19.72 -8.62 5.77
C ASN A 25 -18.49 -7.85 6.25
N LEU A 26 -17.49 -8.58 6.76
CA LEU A 26 -16.22 -8.02 7.17
C LEU A 26 -15.50 -7.69 5.89
N HIS A 27 -15.61 -6.42 5.47
CA HIS A 27 -14.81 -5.90 4.38
C HIS A 27 -13.33 -6.03 4.76
N PRO A 28 -12.49 -6.61 3.88
CA PRO A 28 -11.05 -6.66 4.12
C PRO A 28 -10.50 -5.26 4.34
N LEU A 29 -9.67 -5.10 5.37
CA LEU A 29 -8.93 -3.87 5.64
C LEU A 29 -7.89 -3.67 4.54
N GLN A 30 -8.01 -2.59 3.79
CA GLN A 30 -7.05 -2.24 2.75
C GLN A 30 -5.98 -1.31 3.31
N ILE A 31 -4.71 -1.71 3.20
CA ILE A 31 -3.57 -0.92 3.64
C ILE A 31 -2.72 -0.55 2.43
N LEU A 32 -2.51 0.75 2.25
CA LEU A 32 -1.75 1.31 1.14
C LEU A 32 -0.38 1.77 1.65
N PHE A 33 0.68 1.27 1.00
CA PHE A 33 2.07 1.59 1.29
C PHE A 33 2.59 2.52 0.19
N LEU A 34 3.02 3.72 0.57
CA LEU A 34 3.59 4.74 -0.32
C LEU A 34 5.07 4.95 0.05
N PRO A 35 5.98 4.11 -0.46
CA PRO A 35 7.39 4.25 -0.14
C PRO A 35 8.00 5.51 -0.75
N PHE A 36 9.00 6.06 -0.06
CA PHE A 36 9.90 7.02 -0.68
C PHE A 36 10.75 6.29 -1.74
N PRO A 37 10.99 6.89 -2.92
CA PRO A 37 11.54 6.26 -4.14
C PRO A 37 13.05 5.95 -4.09
N THR A 38 13.55 5.44 -2.97
CA THR A 38 14.94 5.02 -2.84
C THR A 38 14.99 3.60 -2.31
N PRO A 39 15.95 2.76 -2.74
CA PRO A 39 16.00 1.36 -2.32
C PRO A 39 15.94 1.19 -0.79
N GLY A 40 16.62 2.07 -0.04
CA GLY A 40 16.65 2.06 1.42
C GLY A 40 15.30 2.34 2.10
N HIS A 41 14.32 2.91 1.38
CA HIS A 41 12.96 3.11 1.87
C HIS A 41 11.96 2.11 1.27
N MET A 42 12.15 1.74 0.00
CA MET A 42 11.27 0.82 -0.69
C MET A 42 11.33 -0.59 -0.12
N ILE A 43 12.54 -1.12 0.12
CA ILE A 43 12.71 -2.50 0.63
C ILE A 43 12.03 -2.67 2.01
N PRO A 44 12.29 -1.80 3.01
CA PRO A 44 11.61 -1.93 4.31
C PRO A 44 10.09 -1.79 4.22
N MET A 45 9.59 -0.96 3.31
CA MET A 45 8.15 -0.78 3.09
C MET A 45 7.51 -2.02 2.46
N VAL A 46 8.23 -2.71 1.57
CA VAL A 46 7.82 -4.01 1.04
C VAL A 46 7.73 -5.03 2.18
N ASP A 47 8.72 -5.09 3.07
CA ASP A 47 8.71 -6.01 4.21
C ASP A 47 7.58 -5.73 5.19
N LEU A 48 7.26 -4.46 5.45
CA LEU A 48 6.08 -4.10 6.24
C LEU A 48 4.78 -4.55 5.56
N ALA A 49 4.64 -4.33 4.26
CA ALA A 49 3.47 -4.76 3.51
C ALA A 49 3.23 -6.27 3.63
N LYS A 50 4.31 -7.08 3.63
CA LYS A 50 4.25 -8.53 3.88
C LYS A 50 3.71 -8.85 5.26
N ILE A 51 4.28 -8.25 6.30
CA ILE A 51 3.87 -8.48 7.68
C ILE A 51 2.37 -8.20 7.81
N PHE A 52 1.89 -7.08 7.26
CA PHE A 52 0.47 -6.75 7.31
C PHE A 52 -0.41 -7.73 6.53
N ALA A 53 0.08 -8.26 5.41
CA ALA A 53 -0.65 -9.24 4.61
C ALA A 53 -0.79 -10.62 5.30
N THR A 54 -0.02 -10.89 6.37
CA THR A 54 -0.19 -12.13 7.15
C THR A 54 -1.43 -12.11 8.06
N PHE A 55 -2.02 -10.95 8.31
CA PHE A 55 -3.21 -10.84 9.16
C PHE A 55 -4.48 -11.14 8.35
N ASN A 56 -5.35 -12.00 8.91
CA ASN A 56 -6.61 -12.36 8.28
C ASN A 56 -7.47 -11.12 8.02
N GLY A 57 -7.97 -11.01 6.79
CA GLY A 57 -8.82 -9.89 6.37
C GLY A 57 -8.04 -8.60 6.09
N VAL A 58 -6.72 -8.65 5.88
CA VAL A 58 -5.91 -7.50 5.45
C VAL A 58 -5.42 -7.69 4.01
N ASN A 59 -5.63 -6.67 3.18
CA ASN A 59 -5.09 -6.58 1.83
C ASN A 59 -4.05 -5.46 1.77
N SER A 60 -2.78 -5.82 1.59
CA SER A 60 -1.67 -4.86 1.47
C SER A 60 -1.40 -4.50 0.00
N THR A 61 -1.27 -3.21 -0.30
CA THR A 61 -0.93 -2.72 -1.64
C THR A 61 0.19 -1.69 -1.59
N ILE A 62 1.23 -1.88 -2.38
CA ILE A 62 2.31 -0.91 -2.57
C ILE A 62 1.98 -0.05 -3.79
N ILE A 63 1.95 1.26 -3.60
CA ILE A 63 1.76 2.22 -4.69
C ILE A 63 3.11 2.81 -5.06
N THR A 64 3.47 2.74 -6.33
CA THR A 64 4.75 3.25 -6.83
C THR A 64 4.65 3.72 -8.28
N THR A 65 5.75 4.18 -8.87
CA THR A 65 5.85 4.65 -10.26
C THR A 65 6.39 3.55 -11.17
N PRO A 66 6.20 3.63 -12.51
CA PRO A 66 6.69 2.60 -13.42
C PRO A 66 8.19 2.32 -13.28
N ALA A 67 9.00 3.37 -13.13
CA ALA A 67 10.45 3.24 -12.97
C ALA A 67 10.84 2.56 -11.64
N ASN A 68 10.18 2.92 -10.54
CA ASN A 68 10.46 2.33 -9.23
C ASN A 68 9.89 0.91 -9.10
N ALA A 69 8.79 0.60 -9.79
CA ALA A 69 8.22 -0.75 -9.86
C ALA A 69 9.25 -1.75 -10.40
N ALA A 70 9.99 -1.38 -11.44
CA ALA A 70 11.04 -2.22 -12.01
C ALA A 70 12.17 -2.54 -10.99
N VAL A 71 12.47 -1.61 -10.09
CA VAL A 71 13.52 -1.78 -9.07
C VAL A 71 13.08 -2.71 -7.94
N ILE A 72 11.81 -2.61 -7.51
CA ILE A 72 11.31 -3.36 -6.35
C ILE A 72 10.68 -4.70 -6.73
N ARG A 73 10.48 -4.95 -8.03
CA ARG A 73 9.78 -6.12 -8.54
C ARG A 73 10.33 -7.41 -7.95
N ASP A 74 11.65 -7.61 -8.01
CA ASP A 74 12.29 -8.82 -7.47
C ASP A 74 12.10 -8.95 -5.95
N THR A 75 12.14 -7.83 -5.21
CA THR A 75 11.94 -7.82 -3.75
C THR A 75 10.50 -8.16 -3.36
N VAL A 76 9.53 -7.75 -4.20
CA VAL A 76 8.11 -8.08 -4.04
C VAL A 76 7.81 -9.49 -4.53
N GLU A 77 8.41 -9.96 -5.63
CA GLU A 77 8.23 -11.35 -6.09
C GLU A 77 8.79 -12.34 -5.07
N ALA A 78 9.94 -12.04 -4.46
CA ALA A 78 10.49 -12.79 -3.32
C ALA A 78 9.57 -12.78 -2.08
N ALA A 79 8.58 -11.88 -2.03
CA ALA A 79 7.60 -11.78 -0.96
C ALA A 79 6.41 -12.75 -1.08
N GLY A 80 6.18 -13.31 -2.27
CA GLY A 80 4.98 -14.08 -2.60
C GLY A 80 3.76 -13.21 -2.96
N GLU A 81 2.61 -13.87 -3.13
CA GLU A 81 1.38 -13.27 -3.71
C GLU A 81 0.58 -12.39 -2.74
N SER A 82 0.98 -12.28 -1.48
CA SER A 82 0.19 -11.62 -0.44
C SER A 82 0.18 -10.09 -0.52
N VAL A 83 1.02 -9.48 -1.38
CA VAL A 83 1.14 -8.03 -1.54
C VAL A 83 0.91 -7.63 -2.98
N ALA A 84 -0.05 -6.72 -3.21
CA ALA A 84 -0.28 -6.16 -4.54
C ALA A 84 0.65 -4.98 -4.83
N ILE A 85 1.08 -4.81 -6.08
CA ILE A 85 1.74 -3.58 -6.56
C ILE A 85 0.75 -2.83 -7.44
N ARG A 86 0.57 -1.54 -7.17
CA ARG A 86 -0.16 -0.63 -8.03
C ARG A 86 0.77 0.45 -8.56
N VAL A 87 0.84 0.53 -9.88
CA VAL A 87 1.68 1.50 -10.57
C VAL A 87 0.85 2.73 -10.94
N LEU A 88 1.34 3.91 -10.60
CA LEU A 88 0.76 5.20 -10.95
C LEU A 88 1.79 6.02 -11.72
N ASP A 89 1.36 6.65 -12.80
CA ASP A 89 2.22 7.53 -13.58
C ASP A 89 2.61 8.76 -12.76
N PHE A 90 3.92 9.04 -12.73
CA PHE A 90 4.44 10.23 -12.09
C PHE A 90 4.32 11.42 -13.05
N PRO A 91 3.68 12.53 -12.67
CA PRO A 91 3.43 13.66 -13.56
C PRO A 91 4.69 14.51 -13.74
N ALA A 92 5.75 13.93 -14.32
CA ALA A 92 7.06 14.57 -14.50
C ALA A 92 6.95 15.92 -15.21
N GLY A 93 6.14 16.02 -16.27
CA GLY A 93 5.94 17.27 -17.01
C GLY A 93 5.29 18.38 -16.19
N ALA A 94 4.31 18.06 -15.34
CA ALA A 94 3.68 19.04 -14.45
C ALA A 94 4.63 19.48 -13.32
N ALA A 95 5.60 18.64 -12.96
CA ALA A 95 6.65 18.93 -11.99
C ALA A 95 7.87 19.64 -12.60
N GLY A 96 7.87 19.95 -13.90
CA GLY A 96 9.02 20.54 -14.60
C GLY A 96 10.20 19.60 -14.79
N LEU A 97 9.99 18.30 -14.66
CA LEU A 97 11.02 17.27 -14.79
C LEU A 97 11.06 16.71 -16.23
N PRO A 98 12.24 16.36 -16.75
CA PRO A 98 12.37 15.69 -18.04
C PRO A 98 11.55 14.39 -18.11
N ALA A 99 11.07 14.04 -19.30
CA ALA A 99 10.37 12.79 -19.54
C ALA A 99 11.26 11.59 -19.17
N GLY A 100 10.70 10.63 -18.42
CA GLY A 100 11.45 9.47 -17.95
C GLY A 100 12.29 9.69 -16.69
N VAL A 101 12.26 10.88 -16.08
CA VAL A 101 12.89 11.09 -14.78
C VAL A 101 12.14 10.34 -13.69
N SER A 102 12.82 9.33 -13.16
CA SER A 102 12.49 8.67 -11.91
C SER A 102 13.13 9.44 -10.75
N ASN A 103 12.44 9.53 -9.62
CA ASN A 103 12.92 10.18 -8.39
C ASN A 103 13.94 9.32 -7.60
N SER A 104 14.76 8.57 -8.33
CA SER A 104 15.83 7.71 -7.80
C SER A 104 17.07 8.58 -7.51
N ALA A 105 17.03 9.32 -6.40
CA ALA A 105 18.19 10.01 -5.84
C ALA A 105 18.84 9.15 -4.75
#